data_AF-A0A9Q0DB96-F1
#
_entry.id   AF-A0A9Q0DB96-F1
#
_cell.length_a   1.000
_cell.length_b   1.000
_cell.length_c   1.000
_cell.angle_alpha   90.00
_cell.angle_beta   90.00
_cell.angle_gamma   90.00
#
_symmetry.space_group_name_H-M   'P 1'
#
loop_
_entity.id
_entity.type
_entity.pdbx_description
1 polymer ?
#
loop_
_entity_poly.entity_id
_entity_poly.type
_entity_poly.pdbx_seq_one_letter_code
_entity_poly.pdbx_strand_id
1 'polypeptide(L)'
;MTWQDAQEYCRQTYGDLATVDNKDDLNQLVDLAGGVDTWIGLHDLNRESMDLYPNSWRWSTQTRSQTGYMNFASGQPDYNGGRQECVRMMPDGTWNDRPCSQQHKFVCFSGPSSAKTYHHVTQTLSWESAKSYCRTHYTDLAKIENQAENQQVSSLVTTSSWIGLSRVPWTWSDGSNGSFRDWTAGEPNHV
;
A
#
# COMPACT_ATOMS: atom_id res chain seq x y z
N MET A 1 -15.98 -11.15 9.11
CA MET A 1 -15.23 -10.00 9.68
C MET A 1 -15.57 -8.75 8.90
N THR A 2 -15.51 -7.57 9.52
CA THR A 2 -15.52 -6.31 8.75
C THR A 2 -14.30 -6.26 7.84
N TRP A 3 -14.31 -5.40 6.82
CA TRP A 3 -13.16 -5.29 5.93
C TRP A 3 -11.88 -4.90 6.69
N GLN A 4 -12.00 -3.96 7.62
CA GLN A 4 -10.87 -3.50 8.44
C GLN A 4 -10.35 -4.61 9.36
N ASP A 5 -11.23 -5.32 10.07
CA ASP A 5 -10.82 -6.45 10.92
C ASP A 5 -10.12 -7.56 10.10
N ALA A 6 -10.62 -7.82 8.89
CA ALA A 6 -10.03 -8.81 7.99
C ALA A 6 -8.62 -8.38 7.52
N GLN A 7 -8.44 -7.10 7.17
CA GLN A 7 -7.14 -6.53 6.83
C GLN A 7 -6.14 -6.66 7.98
N GLU A 8 -6.55 -6.27 9.18
CA GLU A 8 -5.71 -6.36 10.37
C GLU A 8 -5.31 -7.80 10.67
N TYR A 9 -6.26 -8.73 10.59
CA TYR A 9 -5.99 -10.16 10.75
C TYR A 9 -4.99 -10.67 9.70
N CYS A 10 -5.18 -10.33 8.42
CA CYS A 10 -4.27 -10.72 7.35
C CYS A 10 -2.86 -10.16 7.54
N ARG A 11 -2.73 -8.91 8.02
CA ARG A 11 -1.42 -8.29 8.31
C ARG A 11 -0.71 -8.88 9.53
N GLN A 12 -1.46 -9.36 10.51
CA GLN A 12 -0.90 -9.99 11.70
C GLN A 12 -0.46 -11.44 11.44
N THR A 13 -1.15 -12.14 10.54
CA THR A 13 -0.98 -13.59 10.35
C THR A 13 -0.30 -13.95 9.02
N TYR A 14 -0.44 -13.10 8.01
CA TYR A 14 -0.01 -13.33 6.63
C TYR A 14 0.67 -12.08 6.07
N GLY A 15 0.35 -11.67 4.83
CA GLY A 15 0.80 -10.41 4.23
C GLY A 15 -0.24 -9.31 4.39
N ASP A 16 -1.31 -9.36 3.60
CA ASP A 16 -2.44 -8.41 3.63
C ASP A 16 -3.66 -9.08 2.92
N LEU A 17 -4.79 -8.39 2.74
CA LEU A 17 -5.93 -8.88 1.96
C LEU A 17 -5.59 -9.06 0.48
N ALA A 18 -6.13 -10.11 -0.14
CA ALA A 18 -5.77 -10.52 -1.50
C ALA A 18 -5.88 -9.39 -2.54
N THR A 19 -4.83 -9.27 -3.37
CA THR A 19 -4.77 -8.39 -4.53
C THR A 19 -4.96 -9.19 -5.82
N VAL A 20 -5.48 -8.55 -6.87
CA VAL A 20 -5.73 -9.20 -8.17
C VAL A 20 -5.24 -8.29 -9.29
N ASP A 21 -4.08 -8.59 -9.87
CA ASP A 21 -3.49 -7.78 -10.94
C ASP A 21 -3.76 -8.37 -12.34
N ASN A 22 -4.25 -9.61 -12.43
CA ASN A 22 -4.56 -10.24 -13.72
C ASN A 22 -5.62 -11.36 -13.58
N LYS A 23 -5.96 -12.00 -14.71
CA LYS A 23 -6.97 -13.06 -14.75
C LYS A 23 -6.53 -14.36 -14.06
N ASP A 24 -5.24 -14.66 -14.03
CA ASP A 24 -4.73 -15.85 -13.35
C ASP A 24 -4.82 -15.70 -11.82
N ASP A 25 -4.46 -14.52 -11.30
CA ASP A 25 -4.67 -14.15 -9.89
C ASP A 25 -6.15 -14.34 -9.51
N LEU A 26 -7.06 -13.88 -10.38
CA LEU A 26 -8.49 -14.01 -10.14
C LEU A 26 -8.94 -15.48 -10.10
N ASN A 27 -8.48 -16.29 -11.04
CA ASN A 27 -8.86 -17.71 -11.10
C ASN A 27 -8.38 -18.44 -9.84
N GLN A 28 -7.14 -18.20 -9.42
CA GLN A 28 -6.61 -18.75 -8.16
C GLN A 28 -7.41 -18.28 -6.95
N LEU A 29 -7.79 -17.00 -6.92
CA LEU A 29 -8.57 -16.45 -5.82
C LEU A 29 -9.99 -17.05 -5.73
N VAL A 30 -10.64 -17.29 -6.88
CA VAL A 30 -11.94 -17.96 -6.95
C VAL A 30 -11.87 -19.38 -6.38
N ASP A 31 -10.83 -20.14 -6.73
CA ASP A 31 -10.61 -21.48 -6.21
C ASP A 31 -10.40 -21.48 -4.69
N LEU A 32 -9.58 -20.53 -4.17
CA LEU A 32 -9.32 -20.37 -2.74
C LEU A 32 -10.56 -19.94 -1.95
N ALA A 33 -11.40 -19.08 -2.53
CA ALA A 33 -12.64 -18.63 -1.91
C ALA A 33 -13.66 -19.77 -1.78
N GLY A 34 -13.58 -20.82 -2.60
CA GLY A 34 -14.48 -21.96 -2.51
C GLY A 34 -15.94 -21.60 -2.75
N GLY A 35 -16.20 -20.64 -3.64
CA GLY A 35 -17.55 -20.25 -4.06
C GLY A 35 -18.34 -19.42 -3.04
N VAL A 36 -17.66 -18.66 -2.18
CA VAL A 36 -18.31 -17.79 -1.18
C VAL A 36 -17.96 -16.33 -1.38
N ASP A 37 -18.90 -15.46 -1.01
CA ASP A 37 -18.68 -14.01 -0.98
C ASP A 37 -17.54 -13.65 -0.02
N THR A 38 -16.54 -12.96 -0.55
CA THR A 38 -15.23 -12.83 0.10
C THR A 38 -14.66 -11.43 -0.06
N TRP A 39 -14.24 -10.79 1.04
CA TRP A 39 -13.48 -9.55 0.99
C TRP A 39 -12.15 -9.74 0.28
N ILE A 40 -11.85 -8.79 -0.61
CA ILE A 40 -10.55 -8.64 -1.26
C ILE A 40 -9.94 -7.30 -0.83
N GLY A 41 -8.66 -7.10 -1.14
CA GLY A 41 -7.92 -5.93 -0.69
C GLY A 41 -8.31 -4.63 -1.36
N LEU A 42 -9.22 -4.62 -2.35
CA LEU A 42 -9.58 -3.40 -3.07
C LEU A 42 -10.54 -2.53 -2.23
N HIS A 43 -10.21 -1.25 -2.11
CA HIS A 43 -11.01 -0.27 -1.38
C HIS A 43 -10.82 1.15 -1.93
N ASP A 44 -11.73 2.05 -1.58
CA ASP A 44 -11.66 3.48 -1.86
C ASP A 44 -12.03 4.29 -0.60
N LEU A 45 -11.12 4.28 0.39
CA LEU A 45 -11.38 4.93 1.68
C LEU A 45 -11.00 6.43 1.68
N ASN A 46 -10.39 6.92 0.61
CA ASN A 46 -9.89 8.29 0.53
C ASN A 46 -11.00 9.21 0.02
N ARG A 47 -11.81 9.73 0.96
CA ARG A 47 -12.94 10.63 0.66
C ARG A 47 -12.58 11.89 -0.13
N GLU A 48 -11.33 12.34 -0.06
CA GLU A 48 -10.84 13.49 -0.86
C GLU A 48 -10.62 13.14 -2.34
N SER A 49 -10.41 11.86 -2.68
CA SER A 49 -10.18 11.40 -4.06
C SER A 49 -11.34 10.62 -4.66
N MET A 50 -12.35 10.28 -3.86
CA MET A 50 -13.44 9.35 -4.17
C MET A 50 -14.36 9.85 -5.31
N ASP A 51 -14.51 11.17 -5.46
CA ASP A 51 -15.34 11.78 -6.52
C ASP A 51 -14.54 12.50 -7.62
N LEU A 52 -13.22 12.66 -7.44
CA LEU A 52 -12.41 13.50 -8.34
C LEU A 52 -11.66 12.71 -9.42
N TYR A 53 -11.45 11.40 -9.23
CA TYR A 53 -10.66 10.61 -10.17
C TYR A 53 -11.24 9.20 -10.37
N PRO A 54 -11.45 8.75 -11.63
CA PRO A 54 -11.83 7.37 -11.97
C PRO A 54 -10.86 6.27 -11.47
N ASN A 55 -9.74 6.65 -10.84
CA ASN A 55 -8.63 5.80 -10.41
C ASN A 55 -8.30 5.97 -8.91
N SER A 56 -9.34 6.18 -8.10
CA SER A 56 -9.26 6.31 -6.65
C SER A 56 -9.03 4.97 -5.93
N TRP A 57 -9.49 3.86 -6.53
CA TRP A 57 -9.32 2.49 -6.03
C TRP A 57 -7.86 2.14 -5.71
N ARG A 58 -7.66 1.56 -4.52
CA ARG A 58 -6.37 1.10 -4.02
C ARG A 58 -6.50 -0.30 -3.43
N TRP A 59 -5.46 -1.08 -3.62
CA TRP A 59 -5.24 -2.27 -2.83
C TRP A 59 -4.90 -1.88 -1.39
N SER A 60 -5.22 -2.77 -0.46
CA SER A 60 -5.00 -2.61 0.97
C SER A 60 -3.53 -2.38 1.32
N THR A 61 -2.63 -2.81 0.44
CA THR A 61 -1.19 -2.51 0.40
C THR A 61 -0.82 -1.06 0.04
N GLN A 62 -1.81 -0.17 -0.09
CA GLN A 62 -1.66 1.23 -0.54
C GLN A 62 -1.15 1.39 -1.98
N THR A 63 -1.23 0.33 -2.80
CA THR A 63 -0.85 0.35 -4.22
C THR A 63 -2.08 0.48 -5.11
N ARG A 64 -1.89 0.97 -6.33
CA ARG A 64 -2.90 0.85 -7.40
C ARG A 64 -2.68 -0.48 -8.14
N SER A 65 -3.69 -0.93 -8.87
CA SER A 65 -3.53 -2.01 -9.85
C SER A 65 -2.40 -1.66 -10.82
N GLN A 66 -1.48 -2.59 -11.03
CA GLN A 66 -0.33 -2.37 -11.92
C GLN A 66 -0.72 -2.44 -13.40
N THR A 67 -1.75 -3.22 -13.70
CA THR A 67 -2.24 -3.51 -15.05
C THR A 67 -3.52 -2.73 -15.40
N GLY A 68 -4.15 -2.12 -14.39
CA GLY A 68 -5.50 -1.56 -14.50
C GLY A 68 -6.59 -2.62 -14.55
N TYR A 69 -6.27 -3.89 -14.27
CA TYR A 69 -7.25 -4.97 -14.24
C TYR A 69 -8.30 -4.72 -13.16
N MET A 70 -9.57 -4.79 -13.57
CA MET A 70 -10.74 -4.69 -12.71
C MET A 70 -11.79 -5.70 -13.20
N ASN A 71 -12.47 -6.38 -12.27
CA ASN A 71 -13.50 -7.37 -12.61
C ASN A 71 -14.85 -7.07 -11.95
N PHE A 72 -15.25 -5.80 -11.89
CA PHE A 72 -16.57 -5.41 -11.37
C PHE A 72 -17.71 -6.06 -12.15
N ALA A 73 -18.76 -6.46 -11.42
CA ALA A 73 -19.99 -6.95 -12.02
C ALA A 73 -20.68 -5.85 -12.83
N SER A 74 -21.59 -6.24 -13.73
CA SER A 74 -22.38 -5.27 -14.49
C SER A 74 -23.14 -4.33 -13.54
N GLY A 75 -22.98 -3.02 -13.74
CA GLY A 75 -23.58 -2.00 -12.88
C GLY A 75 -22.86 -1.79 -11.56
N GLN A 76 -21.60 -2.23 -11.41
CA GLN A 76 -20.74 -1.95 -10.26
C GLN A 76 -19.45 -1.25 -10.71
N PRO A 77 -18.78 -0.49 -9.81
CA PRO A 77 -19.26 -0.10 -8.49
C PRO A 77 -20.44 0.89 -8.58
N ASP A 78 -21.40 0.81 -7.65
CA ASP A 78 -22.58 1.69 -7.64
C ASP A 78 -22.62 2.68 -6.48
N TYR A 79 -21.69 2.57 -5.53
CA TYR A 79 -21.55 3.41 -4.35
C TYR A 79 -22.88 3.60 -3.60
N ASN A 80 -23.68 2.54 -3.52
CA ASN A 80 -25.07 2.61 -3.05
C ASN A 80 -25.19 3.20 -1.64
N GLY A 81 -25.92 4.32 -1.55
CA GLY A 81 -26.16 5.04 -0.30
C GLY A 81 -24.93 5.81 0.20
N GLY A 82 -23.92 6.02 -0.64
CA GLY A 82 -22.75 6.83 -0.33
C GLY A 82 -21.87 6.24 0.76
N ARG A 83 -21.74 4.91 0.80
CA ARG A 83 -21.13 4.18 1.92
C ARG A 83 -20.55 2.83 1.52
N GLN A 84 -20.18 2.65 0.26
CA GLN A 84 -19.67 1.38 -0.26
C GLN A 84 -18.23 1.53 -0.75
N GLU A 85 -17.32 1.62 0.21
CA GLU A 85 -15.92 1.90 -0.05
C GLU A 85 -15.05 0.63 -0.10
N CYS A 86 -15.60 -0.55 0.18
CA CYS A 86 -14.85 -1.80 0.26
C CYS A 86 -15.37 -2.84 -0.72
N VAL A 87 -14.47 -3.61 -1.33
CA VAL A 87 -14.85 -4.53 -2.40
C VAL A 87 -14.83 -5.98 -1.92
N ARG A 88 -15.90 -6.70 -2.25
CA ARG A 88 -15.95 -8.16 -2.17
C ARG A 88 -15.94 -8.79 -3.56
N MET A 89 -15.41 -9.99 -3.64
CA MET A 89 -15.54 -10.90 -4.76
C MET A 89 -16.73 -11.85 -4.52
N MET A 90 -17.55 -12.04 -5.55
CA MET A 90 -18.68 -12.97 -5.58
C MET A 90 -18.24 -14.35 -6.10
N PRO A 91 -19.05 -15.42 -5.97
CA PRO A 91 -18.66 -16.78 -6.33
C PRO A 91 -18.28 -16.97 -7.80
N ASP A 92 -18.77 -16.11 -8.70
CA ASP A 92 -18.43 -16.11 -10.13
C ASP A 92 -17.14 -15.32 -10.44
N GLY A 93 -16.46 -14.80 -9.41
CA GLY A 93 -15.25 -14.01 -9.52
C GLY A 93 -15.49 -12.52 -9.79
N THR A 94 -16.73 -12.08 -10.03
CA THR A 94 -17.02 -10.65 -10.25
C THR A 94 -17.05 -9.87 -8.94
N TRP A 95 -16.79 -8.57 -9.03
CA TRP A 95 -16.60 -7.71 -7.87
C TRP A 95 -17.79 -6.78 -7.63
N ASN A 96 -17.99 -6.43 -6.38
CA ASN A 96 -19.09 -5.58 -5.94
C ASN A 96 -18.64 -4.76 -4.72
N ASP A 97 -18.91 -3.47 -4.72
CA ASP A 97 -18.61 -2.58 -3.61
C ASP A 97 -19.70 -2.65 -2.53
N ARG A 98 -19.26 -2.65 -1.28
CA ARG A 98 -20.10 -2.85 -0.11
C ARG A 98 -19.64 -1.97 1.04
N PRO A 99 -20.54 -1.69 2.00
CA PRO A 99 -20.14 -1.01 3.22
C PRO A 99 -19.11 -1.83 3.95
N CYS A 100 -17.98 -1.20 4.28
CA CYS A 100 -16.85 -1.84 4.95
C CYS A 100 -17.22 -2.47 6.31
N SER A 101 -18.30 -1.98 6.93
CA SER A 101 -18.86 -2.49 8.18
C SER A 101 -19.63 -3.81 8.04
N GLN A 102 -19.94 -4.25 6.81
CA GLN A 102 -20.56 -5.56 6.61
C GLN A 102 -19.57 -6.68 6.92
N GLN A 103 -20.10 -7.82 7.39
CA GLN A 103 -19.29 -8.98 7.71
C GLN A 103 -19.28 -9.96 6.54
N HIS A 104 -18.09 -10.28 6.03
CA HIS A 104 -17.90 -11.31 5.01
C HIS A 104 -16.75 -12.25 5.40
N LYS A 105 -16.61 -13.35 4.65
CA LYS A 105 -15.35 -14.12 4.61
C LYS A 105 -14.29 -13.29 3.88
N PHE A 106 -13.03 -13.70 3.93
CA PHE A 106 -11.94 -12.93 3.34
C PHE A 106 -10.80 -13.87 2.94
N VAL A 107 -10.01 -13.46 1.96
CA VAL A 107 -8.79 -14.17 1.57
C VAL A 107 -7.62 -13.23 1.79
N CYS A 108 -6.65 -13.71 2.56
CA CYS A 108 -5.35 -13.04 2.68
C CYS A 108 -4.48 -13.50 1.51
N PHE A 109 -3.65 -12.61 0.97
CA PHE A 109 -2.49 -13.09 0.22
C PHE A 109 -1.29 -13.15 1.17
N SER A 110 -0.59 -14.27 1.09
CA SER A 110 0.82 -14.30 1.37
C SER A 110 1.50 -14.00 0.06
N GLY A 111 1.63 -12.71 -0.26
CA GLY A 111 2.62 -12.35 -1.27
C GLY A 111 3.97 -12.86 -0.79
N PRO A 112 4.99 -12.92 -1.65
CA PRO A 112 6.30 -12.74 -1.08
C PRO A 112 6.18 -11.42 -0.30
N SER A 113 6.22 -11.49 1.03
CA SER A 113 7.22 -10.67 1.68
C SER A 113 8.44 -10.95 0.82
N SER A 114 8.77 -10.04 -0.09
CA SER A 114 10.12 -9.98 -0.61
C SER A 114 10.90 -9.77 0.66
N ALA A 115 11.25 -10.85 1.35
CA ALA A 115 11.55 -10.86 2.76
C ALA A 115 12.63 -9.82 2.90
N LYS A 116 12.25 -8.65 3.43
CA LYS A 116 13.04 -7.45 3.21
C LYS A 116 14.31 -7.72 3.99
N THR A 117 15.39 -7.86 3.25
CA THR A 117 16.67 -8.10 3.88
C THR A 117 17.22 -6.72 4.19
N TYR A 118 17.13 -6.35 5.46
CA TYR A 118 17.65 -5.08 5.93
C TYR A 118 19.12 -5.25 6.31
N HIS A 119 19.94 -4.27 5.90
CA HIS A 119 21.36 -4.19 6.22
C HIS A 119 21.63 -2.90 6.99
N HIS A 120 22.20 -3.00 8.19
CA HIS A 120 22.63 -1.82 8.94
C HIS A 120 24.00 -1.37 8.43
N VAL A 121 24.03 -0.22 7.76
CA VAL A 121 25.27 0.44 7.33
C VAL A 121 25.74 1.36 8.47
N THR A 122 26.90 1.06 9.06
CA THR A 122 27.42 1.78 10.24
C THR A 122 28.19 3.07 9.89
N GLN A 123 28.29 3.43 8.61
CA GLN A 123 28.97 4.65 8.16
C GLN A 123 28.09 5.88 8.42
N THR A 124 28.67 6.91 9.04
CA THR A 124 27.98 8.19 9.27
C THR A 124 27.92 9.00 7.98
N LEU A 125 26.72 9.16 7.43
CA LEU A 125 26.45 9.85 6.17
C LEU A 125 25.29 10.85 6.34
N SER A 126 25.25 11.91 5.51
CA SER A 126 24.04 12.71 5.34
C SER A 126 22.91 11.85 4.74
N TRP A 127 21.65 12.26 4.89
CA TRP A 127 20.52 11.48 4.38
C TRP A 127 20.62 11.25 2.86
N GLU A 128 20.97 12.28 2.08
CA GLU A 128 21.16 12.18 0.63
C GLU A 128 22.32 11.26 0.27
N SER A 129 23.43 11.34 1.00
CA SER A 129 24.59 10.47 0.80
C SER A 129 24.26 9.02 1.15
N ALA A 130 23.52 8.79 2.24
CA ALA A 130 23.06 7.47 2.64
C ALA A 130 22.10 6.86 1.61
N LYS A 131 21.18 7.66 1.06
CA LYS A 131 20.29 7.28 -0.03
C LYS A 131 21.06 6.89 -1.29
N SER A 132 22.02 7.73 -1.71
CA SER A 132 22.87 7.45 -2.86
C SER A 132 23.67 6.15 -2.64
N TYR A 133 24.33 6.03 -1.49
CA TYR A 133 25.09 4.84 -1.11
C TYR A 133 24.23 3.57 -1.14
N CYS A 134 23.03 3.60 -0.54
CA CYS A 134 22.13 2.45 -0.53
C CYS A 134 21.65 2.07 -1.93
N ARG A 135 21.46 3.02 -2.85
CA ARG A 135 21.10 2.73 -4.25
C ARG A 135 22.27 2.21 -5.09
N THR A 136 23.50 2.51 -4.69
CA THR A 136 24.71 1.99 -5.34
C THR A 136 25.04 0.57 -4.88
N HIS A 137 24.87 0.27 -3.59
CA HIS A 137 25.30 -0.99 -2.99
C HIS A 137 24.17 -1.97 -2.63
N TYR A 138 22.94 -1.48 -2.54
CA TYR A 138 21.74 -2.22 -2.16
C TYR A 138 20.54 -1.74 -3.02
N THR A 139 19.31 -1.88 -2.52
CA THR A 139 18.10 -1.41 -3.21
C THR A 139 17.84 0.09 -2.99
N ASP A 140 17.61 0.51 -1.74
CA ASP A 140 17.40 1.90 -1.33
C ASP A 140 17.49 1.99 0.21
N LEU A 141 17.29 3.18 0.78
CA LEU A 141 17.03 3.32 2.22
C LEU A 141 15.77 2.52 2.63
N ALA A 142 15.77 2.01 3.86
CA ALA A 142 14.73 1.14 4.38
C ALA A 142 13.33 1.77 4.30
N LYS A 143 12.40 1.05 3.64
CA LYS A 143 10.96 1.30 3.69
C LYS A 143 10.33 0.32 4.69
N ILE A 144 9.77 0.87 5.76
CA ILE A 144 9.11 0.11 6.84
C ILE A 144 7.60 0.34 6.70
N GLU A 145 6.85 -0.73 6.50
CA GLU A 145 5.42 -0.68 6.14
C GLU A 145 4.51 -1.33 7.18
N ASN A 146 5.07 -2.08 8.13
CA ASN A 146 4.32 -2.75 9.18
C ASN A 146 5.16 -2.93 10.47
N GLN A 147 4.49 -3.38 11.54
CA GLN A 147 5.10 -3.55 12.86
C GLN A 147 6.19 -4.64 12.88
N ALA A 148 6.04 -5.72 12.11
CA ALA A 148 7.01 -6.80 12.04
C ALA A 148 8.33 -6.32 11.39
N GLU A 149 8.24 -5.54 10.30
CA GLU A 149 9.39 -4.88 9.66
C GLU A 149 10.06 -3.90 10.63
N ASN A 150 9.27 -3.13 11.38
CA ASN A 150 9.81 -2.19 12.37
C ASN A 150 10.59 -2.93 13.47
N GLN A 151 10.08 -4.07 13.96
CA GLN A 151 10.78 -4.92 14.92
C GLN A 151 12.07 -5.49 14.33
N GLN A 152 12.03 -5.99 13.09
CA GLN A 152 13.21 -6.51 12.39
C GLN A 152 14.30 -5.43 12.25
N VAL A 153 13.95 -4.23 11.77
CA VAL A 153 14.89 -3.11 11.64
C VAL A 153 15.43 -2.68 13.01
N SER A 154 14.56 -2.57 14.02
CA SER A 154 14.98 -2.18 15.38
C SER A 154 15.97 -3.16 16.01
N SER A 155 15.89 -4.45 15.66
CA SER A 155 16.83 -5.46 16.15
C SER A 155 18.22 -5.39 15.49
N LEU A 156 18.33 -4.78 14.31
CA LEU A 156 19.57 -4.64 13.55
C LEU A 156 20.32 -3.33 13.87
N VAL A 157 19.58 -2.32 14.31
CA VAL A 157 20.07 -0.96 14.49
C VAL A 157 20.50 -0.74 15.95
N THR A 158 21.76 -0.37 16.16
CA THR A 158 22.34 -0.15 17.50
C THR A 158 22.42 1.33 17.89
N THR A 159 22.22 2.24 16.94
CA THR A 159 22.35 3.71 17.08
C THR A 159 21.33 4.40 16.18
N SER A 160 21.01 5.67 16.40
CA SER A 160 20.11 6.40 15.48
C SER A 160 20.59 6.34 14.02
N SER A 161 19.73 5.87 13.11
CA SER A 161 20.05 5.63 11.70
C SER A 161 18.98 6.21 10.78
N TRP A 162 19.37 6.62 9.56
CA TRP A 162 18.44 7.11 8.54
C TRP A 162 17.56 5.99 7.97
N ILE A 163 16.30 6.32 7.68
CA ILE A 163 15.35 5.48 6.92
C ILE A 163 14.88 6.22 5.66
N GLY A 164 14.15 5.53 4.79
CA GLY A 164 13.73 6.07 3.49
C GLY A 164 12.62 7.13 3.54
N LEU A 165 12.01 7.37 4.71
CA LEU A 165 10.98 8.38 4.87
C LEU A 165 11.60 9.79 4.83
N SER A 166 11.13 10.62 3.90
CA SER A 166 11.54 12.02 3.77
C SER A 166 10.33 12.93 3.61
N ARG A 167 10.42 14.17 4.10
CA ARG A 167 9.43 15.23 3.87
C ARG A 167 10.07 16.31 3.00
N VAL A 168 9.41 16.70 1.92
CA VAL A 168 9.83 17.85 1.09
C VAL A 168 8.71 18.90 1.11
N PRO A 169 8.76 19.89 2.01
CA PRO A 169 7.62 20.78 2.28
C PRO A 169 7.58 22.07 1.43
N TRP A 170 8.30 22.15 0.30
CA TRP A 170 8.37 23.39 -0.49
C TRP A 170 7.28 23.47 -1.56
N THR A 171 6.34 24.39 -1.36
CA THR A 171 5.25 24.72 -2.30
C THR A 171 5.44 26.13 -2.86
N TRP A 172 5.06 26.33 -4.12
CA TRP A 172 5.01 27.66 -4.73
C TRP A 172 3.84 28.49 -4.17
N SER A 173 3.88 29.81 -4.36
CA SER A 173 2.82 30.72 -3.87
C SER A 173 1.44 30.45 -4.49
N ASP A 174 1.39 29.78 -5.63
CA ASP A 174 0.16 29.30 -6.29
C ASP A 174 -0.31 27.94 -5.76
N GLY A 175 0.37 27.37 -4.75
CA GLY A 175 0.07 26.06 -4.17
C GLY A 175 0.61 24.87 -4.96
N SER A 176 1.29 25.10 -6.09
CA SER A 176 1.87 24.02 -6.88
C SER A 176 3.13 23.42 -6.25
N ASN A 177 3.36 22.12 -6.50
CA ASN A 177 4.57 21.44 -6.06
C ASN A 177 5.74 21.82 -6.98
N GLY A 178 6.77 22.47 -6.43
CA GLY A 178 8.05 22.62 -7.12
C GLY A 178 8.92 21.40 -6.86
N SER A 179 9.48 20.76 -7.88
CA SER A 179 10.52 19.72 -7.74
C SER A 179 11.93 20.23 -8.05
N PHE A 180 12.04 21.36 -8.77
CA PHE A 180 13.31 22.00 -9.09
C PHE A 180 13.95 22.60 -7.84
N ARG A 181 15.25 22.36 -7.66
CA ARG A 181 16.06 22.82 -6.54
C ARG A 181 17.40 23.29 -7.11
N ASP A 182 17.70 24.57 -6.94
CA ASP A 182 19.01 25.14 -7.28
C ASP A 182 19.54 25.88 -6.06
N TRP A 183 19.81 25.09 -5.02
CA TRP A 183 20.32 25.61 -3.77
C TRP A 183 21.84 25.66 -3.80
N THR A 184 22.40 26.71 -3.22
CA THR A 184 23.82 26.75 -2.90
C THR A 184 24.17 25.62 -1.92
N ALA A 185 25.41 25.13 -1.99
CA ALA A 185 25.87 24.05 -1.13
C ALA A 185 25.58 24.34 0.36
N GLY A 186 24.90 23.42 1.04
CA GLY A 186 24.51 23.56 2.45
C GLY A 186 23.10 24.10 2.69
N GLU A 187 22.33 24.39 1.64
CA GLU A 187 20.94 24.86 1.72
C GLU A 187 19.95 23.90 1.04
N PRO A 188 18.68 23.86 1.49
CA PRO A 188 18.13 24.56 2.64
C PRO A 188 18.59 23.88 3.94
N ASN A 189 18.98 24.66 4.95
CA ASN A 189 19.22 24.16 6.29
C ASN A 189 18.06 24.51 7.25
N HIS A 190 17.94 23.72 8.31
CA HIS A 190 17.01 23.94 9.41
C HIS A 190 17.82 24.47 10.60
N VAL A 191 18.13 25.76 10.63
CA VAL A 191 18.66 26.39 11.86
C VAL A 191 17.54 26.57 12.87
#